data_AF-A0A817PUZ9-F1
#
_entry.id   AF-A0A817PUZ9-F1
#
_cell.length_a   1.000
_cell.length_b   1.000
_cell.length_c   1.000
_cell.angle_alpha   90.00
_cell.angle_beta   90.00
_cell.angle_gamma   90.00
#
_symmetry.space_group_name_H-M   'P 1'
#
loop_
_entity.id
_entity.type
_entity.pdbx_description
1 polymer ?
#
loop_
_entity_poly.entity_id
_entity_poly.type
_entity_poly.pdbx_seq_one_letter_code
_entity_poly.pdbx_strand_id
1 'polypeptide(L)'
;MKNLNLIPINAAPWYELTNCLQKSYLSLLFDFCKIKKQEKLNQLDGIRYFEADRLELYIDKLNKFVGNPSIHVNNNCIYITRPWNSNSVINSLTIKLCELLKVPIQVFQTHIRTLLTTSSTDDYFIQLGILPANDNSSNDQITKLIGHDNLELFDRLQHLSSSYTPAQLLLAGLEAQNLSWTGYIYHYTHLENAVSILRDHTLKSRHFCQTNNFKDSSAYDFMSQTDDQVNHYVRFYFRPCTSTQLNNENLGSNKSKKRNNYTPICPVPIFFCINLRAILNIPNLKWKISIRDMSSQHTEYDCTMDIIKQFDFCGLFKDSDIKRCKQLEFLIENQLDFELLPNDAINLIFQDSDAKKSLESMLPEQIYNTEIKRNYFFGKNNRVFINHDSQQDHISVMINRETQRKDEIFIVQIKSNDNKQTIDLACKGSVYAIFHYDRITTVYGKEKQLDVFVGKQPYAVYYKYEQQLWLIYTNHNKPDFDDSHIKQHSEFIPYD
;
A
#
# COMPACT_ATOMS: atom_id res chain seq x y z
N MET A 1 -41.33 -23.79 32.01
CA MET A 1 -41.27 -23.69 33.48
C MET A 1 -41.06 -22.23 33.87
N LYS A 2 -41.88 -21.71 34.79
CA LYS A 2 -41.69 -20.43 35.49
C LYS A 2 -40.63 -20.60 36.60
N ASN A 3 -39.89 -19.52 36.90
CA ASN A 3 -39.77 -18.84 38.21
C ASN A 3 -38.46 -18.00 38.19
N LEU A 4 -38.50 -16.66 38.24
CA LEU A 4 -38.82 -15.75 39.37
C LEU A 4 -37.86 -15.88 40.57
N ASN A 5 -37.23 -14.74 40.92
CA ASN A 5 -37.22 -14.10 42.26
C ASN A 5 -36.75 -12.63 42.07
N LEU A 6 -37.60 -11.60 42.22
CA LEU A 6 -38.11 -10.92 43.45
C LEU A 6 -37.05 -9.95 44.08
N ILE A 7 -37.13 -8.60 43.92
CA ILE A 7 -37.94 -7.55 44.63
C ILE A 7 -37.26 -7.11 45.98
N PRO A 8 -37.33 -5.86 46.53
CA PRO A 8 -37.43 -4.45 46.05
C PRO A 8 -36.82 -3.35 47.03
N ILE A 9 -37.25 -2.05 46.91
CA ILE A 9 -37.36 -0.97 47.95
C ILE A 9 -36.04 -0.26 48.38
N ASN A 10 -35.88 1.07 48.53
CA ASN A 10 -36.74 2.26 48.49
C ASN A 10 -35.84 3.52 48.41
N ALA A 11 -36.30 4.58 47.73
CA ALA A 11 -36.37 5.97 48.25
C ALA A 11 -36.91 6.93 47.16
N ALA A 12 -38.18 7.29 47.25
CA ALA A 12 -38.73 8.54 46.70
C ALA A 12 -38.40 9.72 47.68
N PRO A 13 -38.80 10.99 47.50
CA PRO A 13 -39.50 11.65 46.38
C PRO A 13 -38.98 13.08 46.03
N TRP A 14 -38.97 13.50 44.76
CA TRP A 14 -39.00 14.94 44.38
C TRP A 14 -39.81 15.19 43.10
N TYR A 15 -40.85 14.37 42.84
CA TYR A 15 -41.62 14.42 41.59
C TYR A 15 -43.03 15.03 41.68
N GLU A 16 -43.39 15.67 42.79
CA GLU A 16 -44.65 16.41 42.88
C GLU A 16 -44.42 17.81 43.45
N LEU A 17 -43.94 18.72 42.58
CA LEU A 17 -44.28 20.16 42.70
C LEU A 17 -43.95 21.05 41.49
N THR A 18 -43.76 20.53 40.28
CA THR A 18 -43.73 21.40 39.07
C THR A 18 -44.36 20.76 37.83
N ASN A 19 -45.42 19.96 38.02
CA ASN A 19 -46.30 19.51 36.93
C ASN A 19 -47.44 20.51 36.60
N CYS A 20 -47.43 21.74 37.11
CA CYS A 20 -48.52 22.70 36.88
C CYS A 20 -48.21 23.89 35.94
N LEU A 21 -46.97 24.11 35.46
CA LEU A 21 -46.68 25.30 34.63
C LEU A 21 -45.70 25.15 33.44
N GLN A 22 -45.31 23.94 33.03
CA GLN A 22 -44.57 23.76 31.76
C GLN A 22 -45.07 22.61 30.87
N LYS A 23 -46.25 22.06 31.18
CA LYS A 23 -46.95 21.09 30.32
C LYS A 23 -47.85 21.72 29.24
N SER A 24 -47.67 23.00 28.93
CA SER A 24 -48.47 23.68 27.90
C SER A 24 -47.69 24.53 26.89
N TYR A 25 -46.37 24.38 26.78
CA TYR A 25 -45.57 25.20 25.82
C TYR A 25 -44.66 24.42 24.86
N LEU A 26 -44.49 23.10 25.02
CA LEU A 26 -43.60 22.30 24.16
C LEU A 26 -44.33 21.31 23.23
N SER A 27 -45.66 21.27 23.26
CA SER A 27 -46.45 20.31 22.47
C SER A 27 -46.88 20.82 21.09
N LEU A 28 -46.43 21.99 20.62
CA LEU A 28 -46.90 22.52 19.34
C LEU A 28 -45.94 23.56 18.70
N LEU A 29 -44.65 23.26 18.61
CA LEU A 29 -43.79 23.94 17.64
C LEU A 29 -43.97 23.29 16.28
N PHE A 30 -44.91 23.81 15.49
CA PHE A 30 -44.97 23.55 14.06
C PHE A 30 -43.89 24.39 13.38
N ASP A 31 -42.68 23.84 13.22
CA ASP A 31 -41.63 24.52 12.47
C ASP A 31 -42.03 24.60 11.00
N PHE A 32 -42.50 25.78 10.58
CA PHE A 32 -42.60 26.14 9.17
C PHE A 32 -41.27 26.73 8.72
N CYS A 33 -40.41 25.93 8.09
CA CYS A 33 -39.33 26.46 7.25
C CYS A 33 -39.92 26.88 5.90
N LYS A 34 -39.96 28.18 5.60
CA LYS A 34 -40.20 28.67 4.25
C LYS A 34 -38.92 28.46 3.42
N ILE A 35 -38.85 27.35 2.67
CA ILE A 35 -37.76 27.07 1.72
C ILE A 35 -38.07 27.80 0.41
N LYS A 36 -37.26 28.79 0.03
CA LYS A 36 -37.55 29.64 -1.15
C LYS A 36 -37.01 29.11 -2.49
N LYS A 37 -36.39 27.93 -2.53
CA LYS A 37 -36.05 27.18 -3.76
C LYS A 37 -35.69 25.75 -3.38
N GLN A 38 -36.37 24.77 -3.97
CA GLN A 38 -36.21 23.35 -3.66
C GLN A 38 -35.40 22.70 -4.80
N GLU A 39 -34.23 22.14 -4.51
CA GLU A 39 -33.49 21.31 -5.48
C GLU A 39 -32.91 20.08 -4.77
N LYS A 40 -33.51 18.92 -5.05
CA LYS A 40 -33.19 17.55 -4.60
C LYS A 40 -33.63 17.14 -3.19
N LEU A 41 -34.52 16.14 -3.19
CA LEU A 41 -34.82 15.29 -2.04
C LEU A 41 -33.87 14.08 -2.10
N ASN A 42 -33.07 13.86 -1.07
CA ASN A 42 -32.28 12.64 -0.90
C ASN A 42 -32.63 12.03 0.47
N GLN A 43 -32.71 10.69 0.52
CA GLN A 43 -33.13 9.92 1.70
C GLN A 43 -32.01 8.96 2.10
N LEU A 44 -31.66 8.94 3.39
CA LEU A 44 -30.70 7.99 3.97
C LEU A 44 -31.31 7.46 5.28
N ASP A 45 -31.56 6.15 5.39
CA ASP A 45 -32.10 5.50 6.59
C ASP A 45 -33.27 6.22 7.29
N GLY A 46 -34.25 6.67 6.49
CA GLY A 46 -35.44 7.34 7.01
C GLY A 46 -35.23 8.80 7.43
N ILE A 47 -34.02 9.35 7.31
CA ILE A 47 -33.69 10.77 7.46
C ILE A 47 -33.72 11.43 6.08
N ARG A 48 -34.48 12.53 5.97
CA ARG A 48 -34.57 13.38 4.78
C ARG A 48 -33.74 14.63 5.00
N TYR A 49 -33.07 15.13 3.98
CA TYR A 49 -32.41 16.44 4.08
C TYR A 49 -32.80 17.39 2.96
N PHE A 50 -32.77 18.68 3.27
CA PHE A 50 -33.20 19.78 2.42
C PHE A 50 -32.15 20.89 2.44
N GLU A 51 -31.76 21.34 1.26
CA GLU A 51 -30.84 22.46 1.10
C GLU A 51 -31.59 23.74 0.73
N ALA A 52 -31.15 24.87 1.27
CA ALA A 52 -31.67 26.18 0.91
C ALA A 52 -30.56 27.24 0.93
N ASP A 53 -30.69 28.31 0.15
CA ASP A 53 -29.75 29.45 0.23
C ASP A 53 -29.88 30.19 1.58
N ARG A 54 -31.04 30.07 2.24
CA ARG A 54 -31.33 30.68 3.54
C ARG A 54 -32.41 29.89 4.28
N LEU A 55 -32.24 29.75 5.59
CA LEU A 55 -33.24 29.16 6.50
C LEU A 55 -33.76 30.26 7.42
N GLU A 56 -35.09 30.39 7.51
CA GLU A 56 -35.75 31.34 8.40
C GLU A 56 -36.73 30.56 9.29
N LEU A 57 -36.61 30.71 10.62
CA LEU A 57 -37.47 30.04 11.60
C LEU A 57 -38.50 31.00 12.21
N TYR A 58 -39.73 30.52 12.39
CA TYR A 58 -40.87 31.27 12.91
C TYR A 58 -41.61 30.46 13.98
N ILE A 59 -42.10 31.12 15.04
CA ILE A 59 -42.81 30.46 16.16
C ILE A 59 -44.26 30.06 15.81
N ASP A 60 -44.94 30.76 14.89
CA ASP A 60 -46.28 30.38 14.39
C ASP A 60 -46.64 31.08 13.06
N LYS A 61 -47.84 30.80 12.52
CA LYS A 61 -48.40 31.40 11.28
C LYS A 61 -48.61 32.93 11.36
N LEU A 62 -48.50 33.53 12.55
CA LEU A 62 -48.69 34.96 12.80
C LEU A 62 -47.35 35.72 12.99
N ASN A 63 -46.23 35.11 12.57
CA ASN A 63 -44.93 35.75 12.27
C ASN A 63 -44.23 36.44 13.46
N LYS A 64 -43.55 35.66 14.29
CA LYS A 64 -42.37 36.15 15.03
C LYS A 64 -41.13 35.40 14.56
N PHE A 65 -40.21 36.12 13.90
CA PHE A 65 -38.93 35.61 13.41
C PHE A 65 -38.01 35.27 14.60
N VAL A 66 -37.44 34.07 14.57
CA VAL A 66 -36.64 33.51 15.67
C VAL A 66 -35.15 33.52 15.34
N GLY A 67 -34.80 33.38 14.07
CA GLY A 67 -33.40 33.35 13.64
C GLY A 67 -33.19 32.74 12.27
N ASN A 68 -31.93 32.84 11.81
CA ASN A 68 -31.44 32.26 10.56
C ASN A 68 -30.34 31.24 10.86
N PRO A 69 -30.67 30.03 11.33
CA PRO A 69 -29.65 29.04 11.62
C PRO A 69 -29.01 28.51 10.35
N SER A 70 -27.75 28.08 10.43
CA SER A 70 -27.11 27.34 9.33
C SER A 70 -27.71 25.95 9.15
N ILE A 71 -28.29 25.37 10.22
CA ILE A 71 -28.94 24.05 10.24
C ILE A 71 -30.14 24.05 11.16
N HIS A 72 -31.23 23.40 10.74
CA HIS A 72 -32.39 23.12 11.58
C HIS A 72 -32.81 21.65 11.41
N VAL A 73 -33.21 21.03 12.51
CA VAL A 73 -33.67 19.63 12.52
C VAL A 73 -35.08 19.60 13.06
N ASN A 74 -36.00 19.03 12.29
CA ASN A 74 -37.38 18.79 12.71
C ASN A 74 -37.75 17.35 12.35
N ASN A 75 -38.07 16.54 13.37
CA ASN A 75 -38.29 15.10 13.23
C ASN A 75 -37.12 14.44 12.49
N ASN A 76 -37.41 13.69 11.42
CA ASN A 76 -36.40 13.05 10.57
C ASN A 76 -35.99 13.94 9.39
N CYS A 77 -36.14 15.26 9.48
CA CYS A 77 -35.78 16.19 8.42
C CYS A 77 -34.64 17.11 8.87
N ILE A 78 -33.55 17.17 8.09
CA ILE A 78 -32.42 18.08 8.30
C ILE A 78 -32.47 19.17 7.22
N TYR A 79 -32.55 20.43 7.64
CA TYR A 79 -32.52 21.60 6.76
C TYR A 79 -31.16 22.28 6.87
N ILE A 80 -30.51 22.58 5.75
CA ILE A 80 -29.11 23.06 5.71
C ILE A 80 -28.98 24.27 4.77
N THR A 81 -28.22 25.29 5.19
CA THR A 81 -27.88 26.44 4.33
C THR A 81 -26.74 26.13 3.35
N ARG A 82 -26.85 26.60 2.10
CA ARG A 82 -25.74 26.54 1.13
C ARG A 82 -24.69 27.65 1.40
N PRO A 83 -23.40 27.38 1.15
CA PRO A 83 -22.86 26.10 0.71
C PRO A 83 -22.69 25.11 1.88
N TRP A 84 -23.06 23.84 1.65
CA TRP A 84 -23.11 22.80 2.69
C TRP A 84 -21.73 22.48 3.29
N ASN A 85 -20.67 22.73 2.53
CA ASN A 85 -19.28 22.50 2.93
C ASN A 85 -18.67 23.66 3.74
N SER A 86 -19.42 24.71 4.05
CA SER A 86 -18.92 25.79 4.90
C SER A 86 -18.63 25.27 6.31
N ASN A 87 -17.53 25.74 6.92
CA ASN A 87 -17.14 25.31 8.27
C ASN A 87 -18.25 25.52 9.31
N SER A 88 -19.03 26.59 9.19
CA SER A 88 -20.19 26.87 10.08
C SER A 88 -21.26 25.79 9.99
N VAL A 89 -21.59 25.36 8.75
CA VAL A 89 -22.56 24.30 8.49
C VAL A 89 -22.01 22.96 8.98
N ILE A 90 -20.79 22.57 8.60
CA ILE A 90 -20.21 21.28 8.99
C ILE A 90 -20.10 21.14 10.51
N ASN A 91 -19.64 22.17 11.22
CA ASN A 91 -19.56 22.13 12.69
C ASN A 91 -20.94 21.96 13.33
N SER A 92 -21.94 22.67 12.83
CA SER A 92 -23.31 22.55 13.35
C SER A 92 -23.92 21.19 13.01
N LEU A 93 -23.61 20.63 11.83
CA LEU A 93 -24.18 19.38 11.33
C LEU A 93 -23.67 18.20 12.13
N THR A 94 -22.37 18.17 12.39
CA THR A 94 -21.70 17.10 13.13
C THR A 94 -22.25 16.97 14.55
N ILE A 95 -22.50 18.09 15.23
CA ILE A 95 -23.12 18.11 16.57
C ILE A 95 -24.55 17.56 16.48
N LYS A 96 -25.36 18.05 15.53
CA LYS A 96 -26.76 17.62 15.39
C LYS A 96 -26.89 16.16 14.99
N LEU A 97 -25.99 15.63 14.16
CA LEU A 97 -25.94 14.22 13.82
C LEU A 97 -25.55 13.36 15.03
N CYS A 98 -24.58 13.78 15.86
CA CYS A 98 -24.27 13.08 17.11
C CYS A 98 -25.50 13.01 18.03
N GLU A 99 -26.24 14.13 18.18
CA GLU A 99 -27.47 14.18 18.99
C GLU A 99 -28.56 13.26 18.43
N LEU A 100 -28.80 13.28 17.11
CA LEU A 100 -29.81 12.45 16.44
C LEU A 100 -29.48 10.95 16.55
N LEU A 101 -28.22 10.58 16.36
CA LEU A 101 -27.73 9.20 16.43
C LEU A 101 -27.51 8.73 17.88
N LYS A 102 -27.71 9.62 18.87
CA LYS A 102 -27.51 9.35 20.31
C LYS A 102 -26.10 8.84 20.65
N VAL A 103 -25.08 9.40 19.98
CA VAL A 103 -23.67 9.06 20.21
C VAL A 103 -22.92 10.19 20.93
N PRO A 104 -21.89 9.89 21.75
CA PRO A 104 -21.14 10.92 22.49
C PRO A 104 -20.46 11.93 21.55
N ILE A 105 -20.81 13.21 21.67
CA ILE A 105 -20.29 14.29 20.80
C ILE A 105 -18.76 14.36 20.87
N GLN A 106 -18.18 14.28 22.07
CA GLN A 106 -16.74 14.40 22.30
C GLN A 106 -15.92 13.30 21.60
N VAL A 107 -16.55 12.16 21.33
CA VAL A 107 -15.91 11.01 20.68
C VAL A 107 -16.14 11.08 19.17
N PHE A 108 -17.37 11.35 18.72
CA PHE A 108 -17.76 11.13 17.33
C PHE A 108 -17.77 12.38 16.46
N GLN A 109 -17.75 13.59 17.03
CA GLN A 109 -17.84 14.82 16.25
C GLN A 109 -16.72 14.95 15.20
N THR A 110 -15.46 14.69 15.60
CA THR A 110 -14.31 14.72 14.69
C THR A 110 -14.46 13.68 13.58
N HIS A 111 -14.96 12.49 13.92
CA HIS A 111 -15.15 11.40 12.97
C HIS A 111 -16.22 11.72 11.92
N ILE A 112 -17.39 12.21 12.36
CA ILE A 112 -18.46 12.65 11.45
C ILE A 112 -18.00 13.85 10.61
N ARG A 113 -17.23 14.76 11.20
CA ARG A 113 -16.67 15.91 10.49
C ARG A 113 -15.77 15.46 9.35
N THR A 114 -14.84 14.54 9.63
CA THR A 114 -13.95 13.99 8.61
C THR A 114 -14.76 13.35 7.49
N LEU A 115 -15.71 12.47 7.81
CA LEU A 115 -16.59 11.83 6.81
C LEU A 115 -17.32 12.82 5.89
N LEU A 116 -17.86 13.91 6.46
CA LEU A 116 -18.58 14.94 5.69
C LEU A 116 -17.64 15.79 4.81
N THR A 117 -16.35 15.84 5.14
CA THR A 117 -15.34 16.63 4.41
C THR A 117 -14.51 15.81 3.43
N THR A 118 -14.43 14.49 3.61
CA THR A 118 -13.61 13.62 2.77
C THR A 118 -14.28 13.37 1.43
N SER A 119 -13.49 13.39 0.35
CA SER A 119 -13.95 13.06 -1.01
C SER A 119 -14.20 11.56 -1.24
N SER A 120 -13.78 10.71 -0.30
CA SER A 120 -13.86 9.25 -0.35
C SER A 120 -14.13 8.71 1.06
N THR A 121 -15.33 8.17 1.26
CA THR A 121 -15.77 7.57 2.54
C THR A 121 -15.05 6.25 2.83
N ASP A 122 -14.70 5.50 1.77
CA ASP A 122 -14.05 4.20 1.87
C ASP A 122 -12.65 4.33 2.45
N ASP A 123 -11.91 5.37 2.03
CA ASP A 123 -10.58 5.65 2.57
C ASP A 123 -10.63 5.95 4.07
N TYR A 124 -11.69 6.58 4.57
CA TYR A 124 -11.83 6.90 5.99
C TYR A 124 -12.13 5.65 6.85
N PHE A 125 -13.04 4.79 6.40
CA PHE A 125 -13.40 3.58 7.14
C PHE A 125 -12.24 2.56 7.15
N ILE A 126 -11.58 2.36 6.00
CA ILE A 126 -10.35 1.55 5.89
C ILE A 126 -9.28 2.04 6.87
N GLN A 127 -9.18 3.36 7.09
CA GLN A 127 -8.22 3.95 8.03
C GLN A 127 -8.54 3.73 9.52
N LEU A 128 -9.81 3.49 9.88
CA LEU A 128 -10.21 3.15 11.25
C LEU A 128 -10.13 1.64 11.53
N GLY A 129 -9.67 0.83 10.57
CA GLY A 129 -9.73 -0.63 10.66
C GLY A 129 -11.16 -1.18 10.59
N ILE A 130 -12.13 -0.32 10.28
CA ILE A 130 -13.52 -0.69 10.06
C ILE A 130 -13.65 -0.87 8.55
N LEU A 131 -13.65 -2.10 8.06
CA LEU A 131 -14.10 -2.32 6.69
C LEU A 131 -15.55 -1.81 6.62
N PRO A 132 -15.92 -0.95 5.63
CA PRO A 132 -17.32 -0.62 5.43
C PRO A 132 -18.08 -1.95 5.39
N ALA A 133 -19.17 -2.06 6.17
CA ALA A 133 -19.98 -3.26 6.20
C ALA A 133 -20.21 -3.66 4.74
N ASN A 134 -19.62 -4.80 4.35
CA ASN A 134 -19.66 -5.25 2.98
C ASN A 134 -21.12 -5.18 2.56
N ASP A 135 -21.40 -4.39 1.53
CA ASP A 135 -22.63 -4.55 0.80
C ASP A 135 -22.53 -5.96 0.21
N ASN A 136 -23.04 -6.96 0.94
CA ASN A 136 -22.95 -8.38 0.59
C ASN A 136 -23.53 -8.63 -0.82
N SER A 137 -24.33 -7.70 -1.32
CA SER A 137 -24.81 -7.66 -2.70
C SER A 137 -23.70 -7.57 -3.76
N SER A 138 -22.62 -6.81 -3.51
CA SER A 138 -21.55 -6.56 -4.49
C SER A 138 -20.53 -7.71 -4.58
N ASN A 139 -20.14 -8.30 -3.45
CA ASN A 139 -19.25 -9.46 -3.42
C ASN A 139 -19.91 -10.70 -4.02
N ASP A 140 -21.23 -10.88 -3.80
CA ASP A 140 -21.99 -11.96 -4.43
C ASP A 140 -22.07 -11.78 -5.94
N GLN A 141 -22.27 -10.55 -6.44
CA GLN A 141 -22.27 -10.26 -7.87
C GLN A 141 -20.91 -10.53 -8.51
N ILE A 142 -19.81 -10.11 -7.88
CA ILE A 142 -18.46 -10.38 -8.37
C ILE A 142 -18.16 -11.89 -8.38
N THR A 143 -18.52 -12.60 -7.31
CA THR A 143 -18.29 -14.06 -7.23
C THR A 143 -19.11 -14.81 -8.28
N LYS A 144 -20.36 -14.39 -8.52
CA LYS A 144 -21.18 -14.93 -9.62
C LYS A 144 -20.59 -14.63 -10.98
N LEU A 145 -20.04 -13.43 -11.19
CA LEU A 145 -19.38 -13.05 -12.45
C LEU A 145 -18.13 -13.90 -12.70
N ILE A 146 -17.28 -14.08 -11.68
CA ILE A 146 -16.11 -14.97 -11.76
C ILE A 146 -16.55 -16.39 -12.10
N GLY A 147 -17.60 -16.89 -11.43
CA GLY A 147 -18.16 -18.20 -11.72
C GLY A 147 -18.63 -18.33 -13.17
N HIS A 148 -19.32 -17.32 -13.71
CA HIS A 148 -19.76 -17.29 -15.10
C HIS A 148 -18.58 -17.25 -16.09
N ASP A 149 -17.64 -16.33 -15.89
CA ASP A 149 -16.43 -16.19 -16.73
C ASP A 149 -15.61 -17.49 -16.74
N ASN A 150 -15.49 -18.15 -15.58
CA ASN A 150 -14.78 -19.41 -15.44
C ASN A 150 -15.53 -20.58 -16.10
N LEU A 151 -16.85 -20.62 -16.01
CA LEU A 151 -17.65 -21.63 -16.72
C LEU A 151 -17.45 -21.50 -18.24
N GLU A 152 -17.54 -20.29 -18.80
CA GLU A 152 -17.30 -20.06 -20.22
C GLU A 152 -15.86 -20.40 -20.63
N LEU A 153 -14.88 -20.06 -19.79
CA LEU A 153 -13.48 -20.43 -19.98
C LEU A 153 -13.30 -21.95 -20.00
N PHE A 154 -13.86 -22.66 -19.01
CA PHE A 154 -13.71 -24.11 -18.89
C PHE A 154 -14.55 -24.88 -19.90
N ASP A 155 -15.66 -24.33 -20.37
CA ASP A 155 -16.45 -24.89 -21.49
C ASP A 155 -15.65 -24.87 -22.78
N ARG A 156 -14.91 -23.79 -23.05
CA ARG A 156 -13.95 -23.76 -24.17
C ARG A 156 -12.79 -24.74 -23.99
N LEU A 157 -12.46 -25.07 -22.74
CA LEU A 157 -11.43 -26.05 -22.39
C LEU A 157 -12.00 -27.48 -22.19
N GLN A 158 -13.31 -27.73 -22.39
CA GLN A 158 -13.99 -29.00 -22.04
C GLN A 158 -13.40 -30.24 -22.71
N HIS A 159 -12.81 -30.11 -23.89
CA HIS A 159 -12.11 -31.21 -24.56
C HIS A 159 -10.87 -31.70 -23.78
N LEU A 160 -10.46 -30.97 -22.74
CA LEU A 160 -9.27 -31.23 -21.95
C LEU A 160 -9.57 -31.48 -20.45
N SER A 161 -10.75 -31.13 -19.94
CA SER A 161 -10.93 -30.78 -18.52
C SER A 161 -11.30 -31.91 -17.53
N SER A 162 -11.85 -33.04 -17.98
CA SER A 162 -12.31 -34.10 -17.05
C SER A 162 -11.19 -34.89 -16.38
N SER A 163 -9.93 -34.70 -16.81
CA SER A 163 -8.75 -35.40 -16.29
C SER A 163 -7.68 -34.46 -15.69
N TYR A 164 -7.95 -33.16 -15.65
CA TYR A 164 -6.96 -32.18 -15.22
C TYR A 164 -6.69 -32.26 -13.71
N THR A 165 -5.40 -32.32 -13.40
CA THR A 165 -4.90 -31.97 -12.08
C THR A 165 -5.10 -30.47 -11.80
N PRO A 166 -5.08 -30.05 -10.53
CA PRO A 166 -5.12 -28.64 -10.16
C PRO A 166 -4.09 -27.78 -10.93
N ALA A 167 -2.84 -28.24 -11.02
CA ALA A 167 -1.77 -27.55 -11.74
C ALA A 167 -2.09 -27.34 -13.23
N GLN A 168 -2.61 -28.38 -13.90
CA GLN A 168 -2.97 -28.31 -15.33
C GLN A 168 -4.12 -27.34 -15.56
N LEU A 169 -5.13 -27.32 -14.68
CA LEU A 169 -6.25 -26.39 -14.81
C LEU A 169 -5.80 -24.93 -14.62
N LEU A 170 -4.95 -24.67 -13.62
CA LEU A 170 -4.38 -23.34 -13.38
C LEU A 170 -3.58 -22.85 -14.60
N LEU A 171 -2.69 -23.69 -15.14
CA LEU A 171 -1.89 -23.35 -16.32
C LEU A 171 -2.80 -23.07 -17.52
N ALA A 172 -3.74 -23.97 -17.83
CA ALA A 172 -4.64 -23.81 -18.97
C ALA A 172 -5.48 -22.54 -18.86
N GLY A 173 -6.02 -22.23 -17.68
CA GLY A 173 -6.83 -21.04 -17.46
C GLY A 173 -6.04 -19.73 -17.60
N LEU A 174 -4.78 -19.71 -17.13
CA LEU A 174 -3.89 -18.56 -17.28
C LEU A 174 -3.44 -18.38 -18.74
N GLU A 175 -3.05 -19.46 -19.42
CA GLU A 175 -2.57 -19.43 -20.80
C GLU A 175 -3.65 -19.02 -21.80
N ALA A 176 -4.91 -19.41 -21.53
CA ALA A 176 -6.06 -19.01 -22.33
C ALA A 176 -6.30 -17.49 -22.36
N GLN A 177 -5.72 -16.71 -21.44
CA GLN A 177 -5.84 -15.24 -21.47
C GLN A 177 -5.01 -14.61 -22.59
N ASN A 178 -4.00 -15.33 -23.14
CA ASN A 178 -3.20 -14.91 -24.30
C ASN A 178 -2.58 -13.49 -24.17
N LEU A 179 -1.95 -13.20 -23.03
CA LEU A 179 -1.27 -11.92 -22.77
C LEU A 179 0.22 -12.16 -22.51
N SER A 180 1.03 -11.11 -22.64
CA SER A 180 2.50 -11.21 -22.49
C SER A 180 2.96 -11.59 -21.07
N TRP A 181 2.08 -11.55 -20.07
CA TRP A 181 2.37 -11.97 -18.69
C TRP A 181 1.88 -13.40 -18.37
N THR A 182 1.12 -14.04 -19.27
CA THR A 182 0.56 -15.37 -18.98
C THR A 182 1.65 -16.44 -18.93
N GLY A 183 1.49 -17.43 -18.06
CA GLY A 183 2.45 -18.51 -17.88
C GLY A 183 3.68 -18.17 -17.03
N TYR A 184 3.72 -16.97 -16.43
CA TYR A 184 4.80 -16.54 -15.53
C TYR A 184 4.28 -16.10 -14.18
N ILE A 185 5.14 -16.18 -13.18
CA ILE A 185 4.96 -15.56 -11.87
C ILE A 185 6.13 -14.63 -11.56
N TYR A 186 5.85 -13.62 -10.73
CA TYR A 186 6.73 -12.48 -10.54
C TYR A 186 7.04 -12.27 -9.06
N HIS A 187 8.32 -12.31 -8.71
CA HIS A 187 8.79 -11.86 -7.40
C HIS A 187 9.47 -10.51 -7.53
N TYR A 188 9.02 -9.54 -6.73
CA TYR A 188 9.48 -8.17 -6.73
C TYR A 188 10.34 -7.90 -5.49
N THR A 189 11.58 -7.48 -5.66
CA THR A 189 12.48 -7.24 -4.53
C THR A 189 13.53 -6.16 -4.85
N HIS A 190 14.26 -5.73 -3.83
CA HIS A 190 15.36 -4.76 -3.98
C HIS A 190 16.65 -5.42 -4.48
N LEU A 191 17.53 -4.62 -5.10
CA LEU A 191 18.85 -5.01 -5.61
C LEU A 191 19.66 -5.90 -4.64
N GLU A 192 19.83 -5.50 -3.39
CA GLU A 192 20.61 -6.24 -2.40
C GLU A 192 20.02 -7.64 -2.11
N ASN A 193 18.69 -7.73 -2.02
CA ASN A 193 18.01 -9.01 -1.85
C ASN A 193 18.15 -9.88 -3.11
N ALA A 194 18.02 -9.29 -4.30
CA ALA A 194 18.18 -10.01 -5.55
C ALA A 194 19.58 -10.63 -5.66
N VAL A 195 20.62 -9.88 -5.27
CA VAL A 195 22.00 -10.39 -5.19
C VAL A 195 22.09 -11.56 -4.22
N SER A 196 21.48 -11.45 -3.04
CA SER A 196 21.48 -12.53 -2.03
C SER A 196 20.79 -13.79 -2.55
N ILE A 197 19.62 -13.66 -3.18
CA ILE A 197 18.86 -14.76 -3.78
C ILE A 197 19.69 -15.47 -4.85
N LEU A 198 20.38 -14.71 -5.71
CA LEU A 198 21.20 -15.27 -6.79
C LEU A 198 22.47 -15.96 -6.27
N ARG A 199 23.09 -15.46 -5.20
CA ARG A 199 24.25 -16.11 -4.57
C ARG A 199 23.86 -17.40 -3.85
N ASP A 200 22.73 -17.38 -3.15
CA ASP A 200 22.20 -18.53 -2.41
C ASP A 200 21.51 -19.56 -3.33
N HIS A 201 21.30 -19.22 -4.61
CA HIS A 201 20.44 -19.94 -5.54
C HIS A 201 19.04 -20.25 -4.98
N THR A 202 18.57 -19.47 -4.01
CA THR A 202 17.35 -19.79 -3.25
C THR A 202 16.58 -18.52 -2.92
N LEU A 203 15.27 -18.55 -3.20
CA LEU A 203 14.33 -17.55 -2.72
C LEU A 203 13.59 -18.07 -1.48
N LYS A 204 13.83 -17.44 -0.32
CA LYS A 204 13.31 -17.88 0.99
C LYS A 204 12.06 -17.08 1.40
N SER A 205 11.18 -17.70 2.17
CA SER A 205 10.02 -17.03 2.78
C SER A 205 10.49 -16.08 3.88
N ARG A 206 9.62 -15.13 4.27
CA ARG A 206 9.99 -14.13 5.28
C ARG A 206 10.38 -14.77 6.60
N HIS A 207 9.69 -15.82 7.02
CA HIS A 207 10.02 -16.57 8.24
C HIS A 207 11.48 -17.06 8.23
N PHE A 208 11.95 -17.61 7.11
CA PHE A 208 13.33 -18.08 6.95
C PHE A 208 14.36 -16.96 6.77
N CYS A 209 13.93 -15.76 6.39
CA CYS A 209 14.81 -14.59 6.25
C CYS A 209 15.07 -13.85 7.57
N GLN A 210 14.33 -14.12 8.65
CA GLN A 210 14.43 -13.40 9.93
C GLN A 210 15.81 -13.51 10.63
N THR A 211 16.69 -14.39 10.15
CA THR A 211 18.05 -14.57 10.69
C THR A 211 19.16 -13.94 9.84
N ASN A 212 18.85 -13.39 8.66
CA ASN A 212 19.83 -12.82 7.73
C ASN A 212 19.51 -11.34 7.41
N ASN A 213 20.49 -10.57 6.91
CA ASN A 213 20.39 -9.15 6.54
C ASN A 213 19.41 -8.85 5.36
N PHE A 214 18.16 -9.30 5.44
CA PHE A 214 17.13 -9.10 4.42
C PHE A 214 16.58 -7.67 4.47
N LYS A 215 16.61 -6.97 3.33
CA LYS A 215 16.02 -5.62 3.21
C LYS A 215 14.53 -5.75 2.94
N ASP A 216 13.70 -5.60 3.97
CA ASP A 216 12.25 -5.70 3.76
C ASP A 216 11.72 -4.47 3.01
N SER A 217 11.45 -4.63 1.71
CA SER A 217 10.78 -3.63 0.87
C SER A 217 9.26 -3.59 1.09
N SER A 218 8.74 -4.41 2.00
CA SER A 218 7.41 -4.27 2.58
C SER A 218 7.53 -3.72 4.00
N ALA A 219 6.55 -2.95 4.45
CA ALA A 219 6.66 -2.28 5.75
C ALA A 219 6.90 -3.29 6.87
N TYR A 220 7.95 -3.03 7.65
CA TYR A 220 8.32 -3.74 8.87
C TYR A 220 7.08 -3.90 9.77
N ASP A 221 6.84 -5.12 10.23
CA ASP A 221 5.74 -5.56 11.09
C ASP A 221 4.34 -5.66 10.49
N PHE A 222 4.14 -6.76 9.77
CA PHE A 222 2.87 -7.50 9.77
C PHE A 222 2.82 -8.58 10.89
N MET A 223 3.74 -8.54 11.87
CA MET A 223 3.86 -9.58 12.90
C MET A 223 2.71 -9.63 13.92
N SER A 224 1.80 -8.64 13.94
CA SER A 224 0.71 -8.61 14.92
C SER A 224 -0.70 -8.83 14.35
N GLN A 225 -0.87 -8.95 13.02
CA GLN A 225 -2.22 -8.99 12.41
C GLN A 225 -2.41 -9.96 11.23
N THR A 226 -1.36 -10.53 10.65
CA THR A 226 -1.49 -11.64 9.69
C THR A 226 -1.15 -12.94 10.38
N ASP A 227 -1.99 -13.94 10.16
CA ASP A 227 -1.80 -15.31 10.63
C ASP A 227 -0.35 -15.76 10.39
N ASP A 228 0.32 -16.29 11.41
CA ASP A 228 1.76 -16.61 11.41
C ASP A 228 2.16 -17.52 10.22
N GLN A 229 1.18 -18.28 9.73
CA GLN A 229 1.30 -19.13 8.55
C GLN A 229 1.61 -18.38 7.26
N VAL A 230 1.17 -17.13 7.07
CA VAL A 230 1.41 -16.37 5.82
C VAL A 230 2.89 -16.05 5.62
N ASN A 231 3.65 -15.92 6.72
CA ASN A 231 5.09 -15.63 6.66
C ASN A 231 5.93 -16.85 6.23
N HIS A 232 5.34 -18.05 6.22
CA HIS A 232 6.01 -19.29 5.82
C HIS A 232 6.03 -19.49 4.31
N TYR A 233 5.34 -18.65 3.53
CA TYR A 233 5.31 -18.76 2.07
C TYR A 233 6.22 -17.75 1.38
N VAL A 234 6.93 -18.22 0.36
CA VAL A 234 7.45 -17.37 -0.70
C VAL A 234 6.27 -16.90 -1.55
N ARG A 235 6.15 -15.59 -1.74
CA ARG A 235 5.02 -14.97 -2.43
C ARG A 235 5.45 -14.47 -3.80
N PHE A 236 4.66 -14.82 -4.81
CA PHE A 236 4.78 -14.33 -6.16
C PHE A 236 3.45 -13.75 -6.61
N TYR A 237 3.50 -12.75 -7.47
CA TYR A 237 2.32 -12.22 -8.16
C TYR A 237 2.18 -12.88 -9.53
N PHE A 238 0.97 -13.05 -10.02
CA PHE A 238 0.74 -13.54 -11.39
C PHE A 238 0.96 -12.48 -12.48
N ARG A 239 1.22 -11.23 -12.08
CA ARG A 239 1.56 -10.15 -13.00
C ARG A 239 2.36 -9.05 -12.32
N PRO A 240 3.14 -8.26 -13.08
CA PRO A 240 3.65 -6.98 -12.60
C PRO A 240 2.52 -5.94 -12.51
N CYS A 241 2.87 -4.75 -12.03
CA CYS A 241 1.99 -3.60 -11.84
C CYS A 241 0.87 -3.85 -10.81
N THR A 242 1.23 -4.44 -9.66
CA THR A 242 0.31 -4.67 -8.55
C THR A 242 0.13 -3.43 -7.68
N SER A 243 -0.92 -3.39 -6.86
CA SER A 243 -1.13 -2.26 -5.94
C SER A 243 0.00 -2.12 -4.91
N THR A 244 0.55 -3.25 -4.45
CA THR A 244 1.71 -3.29 -3.54
C THR A 244 2.93 -2.66 -4.21
N GLN A 245 3.19 -3.02 -5.47
CA GLN A 245 4.27 -2.42 -6.24
C GLN A 245 4.08 -0.91 -6.41
N LEU A 246 2.87 -0.44 -6.76
CA LEU A 246 2.62 1.01 -6.92
C LEU A 246 2.98 1.81 -5.67
N ASN A 247 2.75 1.24 -4.48
CA ASN A 247 3.00 1.93 -3.23
C ASN A 247 4.48 1.93 -2.82
N ASN A 248 5.22 0.88 -3.16
CA ASN A 248 6.59 0.65 -2.69
C ASN A 248 7.65 1.02 -3.74
N GLU A 249 7.30 1.01 -5.04
CA GLU A 249 8.26 1.17 -6.13
C GLU A 249 9.07 2.46 -6.06
N ASN A 250 10.38 2.34 -6.31
CA ASN A 250 11.36 3.41 -6.21
C ASN A 250 11.34 3.99 -4.78
N LEU A 251 11.17 5.30 -4.66
CA LEU A 251 11.02 5.94 -3.36
C LEU A 251 9.60 5.76 -2.80
N GLY A 252 8.71 4.98 -3.40
CA GLY A 252 7.34 4.77 -2.92
C GLY A 252 6.41 5.97 -3.12
N SER A 253 5.12 5.78 -2.87
CA SER A 253 4.12 6.83 -3.06
C SER A 253 4.15 7.86 -1.94
N ASN A 254 3.95 9.15 -2.28
CA ASN A 254 3.69 10.19 -1.27
C ASN A 254 2.38 9.95 -0.48
N LYS A 255 1.50 9.08 -0.99
CA LYS A 255 0.27 8.66 -0.32
C LYS A 255 0.46 7.43 0.57
N SER A 256 1.63 6.79 0.54
CA SER A 256 1.94 5.66 1.41
C SER A 256 2.00 6.17 2.85
N LYS A 257 0.98 5.84 3.67
CA LYS A 257 1.05 6.11 5.12
C LYS A 257 2.21 5.32 5.72
N LYS A 258 2.98 5.96 6.60
CA LYS A 258 3.95 5.26 7.46
C LYS A 258 3.24 4.10 8.14
N ARG A 259 3.85 2.93 8.09
CA ARG A 259 3.42 1.74 8.81
C ARG A 259 4.47 1.48 9.88
N ASN A 260 4.06 1.49 11.15
CA ASN A 260 4.95 1.25 12.30
C ASN A 260 6.26 2.08 12.24
N ASN A 261 6.14 3.39 11.98
CA ASN A 261 7.23 4.35 11.82
C ASN A 261 8.12 4.22 10.56
N TYR A 262 7.79 3.32 9.63
CA TYR A 262 8.53 3.15 8.38
C TYR A 262 7.69 3.42 7.14
N THR A 263 8.30 4.02 6.13
CA THR A 263 7.71 4.12 4.79
C THR A 263 8.23 2.98 3.91
N PRO A 264 7.37 2.08 3.40
CA PRO A 264 7.82 1.01 2.52
C PRO A 264 8.32 1.58 1.19
N ILE A 265 9.57 1.31 0.87
CA ILE A 265 10.22 1.73 -0.38
C ILE A 265 11.04 0.57 -0.98
N CYS A 266 11.27 0.64 -2.28
CA CYS A 266 12.12 -0.29 -3.03
C CYS A 266 12.87 0.53 -4.10
N PRO A 267 13.96 1.22 -3.70
CA PRO A 267 14.58 2.24 -4.55
C PRO A 267 15.14 1.72 -5.88
N VAL A 268 15.67 0.50 -5.87
CA VAL A 268 16.14 -0.21 -7.07
C VAL A 268 15.39 -1.53 -7.17
N PRO A 269 14.26 -1.54 -7.89
CA PRO A 269 13.44 -2.73 -7.98
C PRO A 269 13.91 -3.68 -9.07
N ILE A 270 13.90 -4.98 -8.76
CA ILE A 270 14.23 -6.07 -9.67
C ILE A 270 13.12 -7.12 -9.61
N PHE A 271 12.73 -7.61 -10.77
CA PHE A 271 11.78 -8.70 -10.90
C PHE A 271 12.49 -10.00 -11.24
N PHE A 272 12.18 -11.05 -10.49
CA PHE A 272 12.35 -12.43 -10.95
C PHE A 272 11.07 -12.83 -11.69
N CYS A 273 11.17 -13.02 -13.00
CA CYS A 273 10.11 -13.54 -13.85
C CYS A 273 10.37 -15.03 -14.06
N ILE A 274 9.53 -15.88 -13.47
CA ILE A 274 9.75 -17.34 -13.46
C ILE A 274 8.64 -18.04 -14.22
N ASN A 275 9.01 -18.97 -15.10
CA ASN A 275 8.09 -19.80 -15.85
C ASN A 275 7.28 -20.69 -14.89
N LEU A 276 5.97 -20.49 -14.85
CA LEU A 276 5.08 -21.18 -13.92
C LEU A 276 4.99 -22.69 -14.23
N ARG A 277 5.05 -23.07 -15.50
CA ARG A 277 5.06 -24.49 -15.90
C ARG A 277 6.31 -25.20 -15.38
N ALA A 278 7.47 -24.55 -15.45
CA ALA A 278 8.70 -25.09 -14.90
C ALA A 278 8.59 -25.33 -13.38
N ILE A 279 8.03 -24.38 -12.64
CA ILE A 279 7.76 -24.50 -11.20
C ILE A 279 6.81 -25.67 -10.90
N LEU A 280 5.67 -25.73 -11.60
CA LEU A 280 4.65 -26.76 -11.36
C LEU A 280 5.10 -28.17 -11.74
N ASN A 281 6.18 -28.30 -12.52
CA ASN A 281 6.81 -29.58 -12.85
C ASN A 281 7.83 -30.05 -11.80
N ILE A 282 8.16 -29.23 -10.79
CA ILE A 282 9.05 -29.64 -9.71
C ILE A 282 8.35 -30.73 -8.87
N PRO A 283 8.92 -31.95 -8.75
CA PRO A 283 8.31 -33.02 -7.98
C PRO A 283 8.14 -32.64 -6.51
N ASN A 284 6.97 -32.96 -5.94
CA ASN A 284 6.62 -32.74 -4.53
C ASN A 284 6.69 -31.27 -4.05
N LEU A 285 6.75 -30.30 -4.97
CA LEU A 285 6.68 -28.89 -4.61
C LEU A 285 5.33 -28.59 -3.96
N LYS A 286 5.37 -28.02 -2.76
CA LYS A 286 4.17 -27.56 -2.06
C LYS A 286 3.87 -26.14 -2.47
N TRP A 287 2.82 -25.98 -3.27
CA TRP A 287 2.37 -24.69 -3.77
C TRP A 287 0.89 -24.47 -3.47
N LYS A 288 0.47 -23.21 -3.45
CA LYS A 288 -0.92 -22.77 -3.31
C LYS A 288 -1.17 -21.53 -4.14
N ILE A 289 -2.43 -21.19 -4.35
CA ILE A 289 -2.84 -19.90 -4.90
C ILE A 289 -3.81 -19.20 -3.94
N SER A 290 -3.77 -17.88 -3.91
CA SER A 290 -4.77 -17.09 -3.20
C SER A 290 -5.89 -16.64 -4.13
N ILE A 291 -7.10 -16.51 -3.59
CA ILE A 291 -8.26 -15.92 -4.30
C ILE A 291 -8.48 -14.44 -3.94
N ARG A 292 -7.64 -13.89 -3.05
CA ARG A 292 -7.62 -12.50 -2.56
C ARG A 292 -6.21 -12.08 -2.11
N ASP A 293 -6.07 -10.81 -1.75
CA ASP A 293 -4.85 -10.26 -1.15
C ASP A 293 -4.52 -10.98 0.18
N MET A 294 -3.33 -11.57 0.29
CA MET A 294 -2.87 -12.28 1.49
C MET A 294 -2.74 -11.40 2.75
N SER A 295 -2.88 -10.06 2.63
CA SER A 295 -3.00 -9.17 3.79
C SER A 295 -4.41 -9.08 4.40
N SER A 296 -5.42 -9.71 3.78
CA SER A 296 -6.78 -9.79 4.32
C SER A 296 -6.95 -10.96 5.29
N GLN A 297 -7.61 -10.72 6.43
CA GLN A 297 -7.81 -11.69 7.53
C GLN A 297 -8.63 -12.94 7.15
N HIS A 298 -9.25 -12.97 5.97
CA HIS A 298 -10.09 -14.08 5.50
C HIS A 298 -9.74 -14.51 4.07
N THR A 299 -8.47 -14.38 3.68
CA THR A 299 -8.03 -14.88 2.38
C THR A 299 -7.93 -16.40 2.41
N GLU A 300 -8.74 -17.04 1.57
CA GLU A 300 -8.59 -18.46 1.27
C GLU A 300 -7.45 -18.67 0.28
N TYR A 301 -6.67 -19.71 0.52
CA TYR A 301 -5.58 -20.11 -0.36
C TYR A 301 -5.30 -21.61 -0.23
N ASP A 302 -5.26 -22.30 -1.37
CA ASP A 302 -4.95 -23.73 -1.46
C ASP A 302 -4.55 -24.08 -2.91
N CYS A 303 -4.28 -25.35 -3.19
CA CYS A 303 -4.09 -25.90 -4.53
C CYS A 303 -5.18 -26.92 -4.90
N THR A 304 -6.36 -26.84 -4.29
CA THR A 304 -7.48 -27.74 -4.61
C THR A 304 -8.22 -27.30 -5.87
N MET A 305 -8.93 -28.23 -6.51
CA MET A 305 -9.76 -27.93 -7.68
C MET A 305 -10.81 -26.85 -7.39
N ASP A 306 -11.38 -26.85 -6.19
CA ASP A 306 -12.44 -25.91 -5.81
C ASP A 306 -11.90 -24.49 -5.66
N ILE A 307 -10.70 -24.32 -5.12
CA ILE A 307 -10.03 -23.01 -5.05
C ILE A 307 -9.66 -22.52 -6.45
N ILE A 308 -9.13 -23.39 -7.31
CA ILE A 308 -8.74 -22.99 -8.67
C ILE A 308 -9.95 -22.61 -9.52
N LYS A 309 -11.09 -23.28 -9.36
CA LYS A 309 -12.35 -22.90 -10.04
C LYS A 309 -12.90 -21.55 -9.60
N GLN A 310 -12.48 -21.04 -8.44
CA GLN A 310 -12.83 -19.72 -7.93
C GLN A 310 -11.81 -18.65 -8.29
N PHE A 311 -10.67 -19.03 -8.88
CA PHE A 311 -9.63 -18.10 -9.28
C PHE A 311 -10.12 -17.20 -10.42
N ASP A 312 -9.89 -15.89 -10.31
CA ASP A 312 -10.36 -14.91 -11.30
C ASP A 312 -9.38 -14.76 -12.47
N PHE A 313 -9.37 -15.75 -13.37
CA PHE A 313 -8.48 -15.77 -14.53
C PHE A 313 -8.66 -14.55 -15.43
N CYS A 314 -9.92 -14.20 -15.71
CA CYS A 314 -10.28 -13.10 -16.59
C CYS A 314 -10.00 -11.74 -15.96
N GLY A 315 -10.33 -11.54 -14.68
CA GLY A 315 -10.14 -10.29 -13.97
C GLY A 315 -8.69 -9.98 -13.65
N LEU A 316 -7.85 -11.00 -13.44
CA LEU A 316 -6.42 -10.86 -13.09
C LEU A 316 -5.66 -9.91 -14.03
N PHE A 317 -5.91 -10.02 -15.33
CA PHE A 317 -5.19 -9.26 -16.36
C PHE A 317 -5.97 -8.09 -16.97
N LYS A 318 -7.23 -7.89 -16.57
CA LYS A 318 -8.00 -6.72 -16.99
C LYS A 318 -7.46 -5.46 -16.31
N ASP A 319 -7.29 -4.38 -17.07
CA ASP A 319 -6.99 -3.04 -16.54
C ASP A 319 -8.25 -2.39 -15.95
N SER A 320 -8.93 -3.12 -15.07
CA SER A 320 -10.03 -2.58 -14.27
C SER A 320 -9.50 -1.96 -12.98
N ASP A 321 -10.26 -1.02 -12.40
CA ASP A 321 -9.99 -0.43 -11.08
C ASP A 321 -10.24 -1.41 -9.92
N ILE A 322 -10.64 -2.66 -10.24
CA ILE A 322 -10.87 -3.70 -9.24
C ILE A 322 -9.51 -4.17 -8.69
N LYS A 323 -9.08 -3.50 -7.64
CA LYS A 323 -7.82 -3.71 -6.92
C LYS A 323 -7.57 -5.18 -6.54
N ARG A 324 -8.65 -5.90 -6.24
CA ARG A 324 -8.67 -7.27 -5.72
C ARG A 324 -8.00 -8.28 -6.67
N CYS A 325 -8.27 -8.21 -7.96
CA CYS A 325 -7.79 -9.23 -8.92
C CYS A 325 -6.29 -9.08 -9.22
N LYS A 326 -5.73 -7.89 -9.01
CA LYS A 326 -4.32 -7.55 -9.25
C LYS A 326 -3.39 -7.97 -8.09
N GLN A 327 -3.94 -8.56 -7.04
CA GLN A 327 -3.21 -8.98 -5.83
C GLN A 327 -3.36 -10.47 -5.55
N LEU A 328 -3.78 -11.25 -6.55
CA LEU A 328 -3.74 -12.71 -6.47
C LEU A 328 -2.28 -13.17 -6.47
N GLU A 329 -1.98 -14.14 -5.62
CA GLU A 329 -0.62 -14.59 -5.36
C GLU A 329 -0.48 -16.09 -5.56
N PHE A 330 0.67 -16.48 -6.10
CA PHE A 330 1.17 -17.85 -6.09
C PHE A 330 2.11 -18.01 -4.91
N LEU A 331 1.95 -19.09 -4.17
CA LEU A 331 2.61 -19.32 -2.89
C LEU A 331 3.42 -20.61 -2.96
N ILE A 332 4.67 -20.58 -2.50
CA ILE A 332 5.52 -21.77 -2.33
C ILE A 332 5.89 -21.87 -0.86
N GLU A 333 5.74 -23.03 -0.25
CA GLU A 333 6.07 -23.22 1.16
C GLU A 333 7.59 -23.15 1.38
N ASN A 334 8.02 -22.38 2.39
CA ASN A 334 9.39 -22.20 2.88
C ASN A 334 10.37 -21.53 1.91
N GLN A 335 10.68 -22.17 0.79
CA GLN A 335 11.68 -21.67 -0.15
C GLN A 335 11.50 -22.26 -1.56
N LEU A 336 11.99 -21.53 -2.56
CA LEU A 336 12.18 -22.01 -3.93
C LEU A 336 13.67 -22.06 -4.23
N ASP A 337 14.16 -23.27 -4.46
CA ASP A 337 15.52 -23.54 -4.93
C ASP A 337 15.57 -23.39 -6.46
N PHE A 338 16.44 -22.51 -6.95
CA PHE A 338 16.58 -22.21 -8.37
C PHE A 338 17.36 -23.29 -9.12
N GLU A 339 18.12 -24.15 -8.45
CA GLU A 339 18.80 -25.28 -9.09
C GLU A 339 17.82 -26.34 -9.57
N LEU A 340 16.59 -26.34 -9.02
CA LEU A 340 15.51 -27.23 -9.46
C LEU A 340 14.83 -26.75 -10.76
N LEU A 341 15.19 -25.57 -11.25
CA LEU A 341 14.60 -24.95 -12.43
C LEU A 341 15.58 -25.00 -13.62
N PRO A 342 15.08 -25.18 -14.86
CA PRO A 342 15.87 -24.94 -16.06
C PRO A 342 16.44 -23.51 -16.09
N ASN A 343 17.65 -23.33 -16.63
CA ASN A 343 18.31 -22.01 -16.69
C ASN A 343 17.50 -20.95 -17.47
N ASP A 344 16.70 -21.37 -18.45
CA ASP A 344 15.83 -20.50 -19.25
C ASP A 344 14.47 -20.22 -18.59
N ALA A 345 14.16 -20.88 -17.46
CA ALA A 345 12.92 -20.66 -16.73
C ALA A 345 12.91 -19.36 -15.91
N ILE A 346 14.07 -18.74 -15.68
CA ILE A 346 14.20 -17.51 -14.89
C ILE A 346 14.73 -16.38 -15.78
N ASN A 347 14.03 -15.26 -15.76
CA ASN A 347 14.44 -14.02 -16.41
C ASN A 347 14.45 -12.89 -15.38
N LEU A 348 15.53 -12.12 -15.34
CA LEU A 348 15.62 -10.94 -14.49
C LEU A 348 15.21 -9.70 -15.27
N ILE A 349 14.22 -8.98 -14.73
CA ILE A 349 13.68 -7.79 -15.36
C ILE A 349 14.08 -6.56 -14.54
N PHE A 350 14.74 -5.63 -15.23
CA PHE A 350 15.26 -4.39 -14.66
C PHE A 350 14.48 -3.19 -15.15
N GLN A 351 14.40 -2.15 -14.32
CA GLN A 351 13.78 -0.88 -14.70
C GLN A 351 14.65 -0.09 -15.69
N ASP A 352 15.98 -0.23 -15.60
CA ASP A 352 16.98 0.52 -16.37
C ASP A 352 18.36 -0.16 -16.36
N SER A 353 19.31 0.48 -17.05
CA SER A 353 20.67 -0.01 -17.20
C SER A 353 21.51 0.05 -15.93
N ASP A 354 21.26 0.98 -15.02
CA ASP A 354 22.12 1.21 -13.86
C ASP A 354 21.83 0.15 -12.79
N ALA A 355 20.56 -0.21 -12.62
CA ALA A 355 20.15 -1.36 -11.83
C ALA A 355 20.79 -2.66 -12.34
N LYS A 356 20.78 -2.87 -13.67
CA LYS A 356 21.41 -4.03 -14.31
C LYS A 356 22.92 -4.06 -14.08
N LYS A 357 23.63 -2.96 -14.41
CA LYS A 357 25.08 -2.83 -14.22
C LYS A 357 25.50 -3.05 -12.76
N SER A 358 24.69 -2.57 -11.81
CA SER A 358 24.98 -2.74 -10.38
C SER A 358 24.91 -4.21 -9.98
N LEU A 359 23.89 -4.92 -10.45
CA LEU A 359 23.77 -6.36 -10.20
C LEU A 359 24.92 -7.14 -10.86
N GLU A 360 25.23 -6.86 -12.13
CA GLU A 360 26.34 -7.49 -12.86
C GLU A 360 27.70 -7.23 -12.20
N SER A 361 27.90 -6.02 -11.65
CA SER A 361 29.13 -5.69 -10.92
C SER A 361 29.30 -6.56 -9.67
N MET A 362 28.20 -6.86 -8.98
CA MET A 362 28.17 -7.70 -7.77
C MET A 362 28.14 -9.21 -8.04
N LEU A 363 27.80 -9.61 -9.27
CA LEU A 363 27.64 -10.99 -9.73
C LEU A 363 28.28 -11.15 -11.12
N PRO A 364 29.62 -11.31 -11.19
CA PRO A 364 30.33 -11.34 -12.47
C PRO A 364 29.97 -12.53 -13.37
N GLU A 365 29.40 -13.60 -12.80
CA GLU A 365 28.88 -14.75 -13.55
C GLU A 365 27.36 -14.75 -13.49
N GLN A 366 26.72 -14.12 -14.48
CA GLN A 366 25.26 -14.11 -14.58
C GLN A 366 24.77 -15.19 -15.55
N ILE A 367 24.10 -16.21 -15.00
CA ILE A 367 23.65 -17.41 -15.72
C ILE A 367 22.24 -17.20 -16.32
N TYR A 368 21.46 -16.27 -15.78
CA TYR A 368 20.07 -16.04 -16.17
C TYR A 368 19.92 -14.98 -17.26
N ASN A 369 18.87 -15.12 -18.06
CA ASN A 369 18.48 -14.10 -19.02
C ASN A 369 18.15 -12.78 -18.30
N THR A 370 18.47 -11.66 -18.96
CA THR A 370 18.22 -10.32 -18.42
C THR A 370 17.56 -9.42 -19.44
N GLU A 371 16.60 -8.63 -19.01
CA GLU A 371 15.89 -7.67 -19.85
C GLU A 371 15.62 -6.35 -19.13
N ILE A 372 15.62 -5.24 -19.89
CA ILE A 372 15.18 -3.94 -19.39
C ILE A 372 13.78 -3.69 -19.95
N LYS A 373 12.75 -3.77 -19.10
CA LYS A 373 11.33 -3.62 -19.49
C LYS A 373 10.65 -2.57 -18.62
N ARG A 374 10.66 -1.31 -19.08
CA ARG A 374 10.06 -0.18 -18.35
C ARG A 374 8.56 -0.34 -18.08
N ASN A 375 7.83 -1.04 -18.94
CA ASN A 375 6.39 -1.28 -18.82
C ASN A 375 6.01 -2.27 -17.70
N TYR A 376 6.97 -2.90 -17.03
CA TYR A 376 6.75 -3.71 -15.84
C TYR A 376 6.73 -2.86 -14.56
N PHE A 377 7.09 -1.58 -14.67
CA PHE A 377 7.16 -0.62 -13.59
C PHE A 377 6.14 0.49 -13.83
N PHE A 378 5.60 1.08 -12.76
CA PHE A 378 4.65 2.17 -12.89
C PHE A 378 5.32 3.46 -13.36
N GLY A 379 6.55 3.72 -12.93
CA GLY A 379 7.27 4.96 -13.24
C GLY A 379 6.60 6.21 -12.67
N LYS A 380 5.69 6.05 -11.71
CA LYS A 380 4.90 7.14 -11.11
C LYS A 380 5.57 7.75 -9.89
N ASN A 381 6.31 6.95 -9.13
CA ASN A 381 6.96 7.37 -7.88
C ASN A 381 8.29 8.08 -8.15
N ASN A 382 8.70 8.91 -7.19
CA ASN A 382 9.99 9.57 -7.22
C ASN A 382 11.10 8.52 -7.21
N ARG A 383 12.20 8.84 -7.89
CA ARG A 383 13.30 7.91 -8.12
C ARG A 383 14.63 8.64 -8.03
N VAL A 384 15.65 7.94 -7.54
CA VAL A 384 17.05 8.34 -7.60
C VAL A 384 17.64 8.00 -8.97
N PHE A 385 18.32 8.97 -9.56
CA PHE A 385 19.04 8.88 -10.83
C PHE A 385 20.51 9.12 -10.60
N ILE A 386 21.33 8.47 -11.42
CA ILE A 386 22.77 8.64 -11.42
C ILE A 386 23.16 9.00 -12.85
N ASN A 387 23.56 10.24 -13.03
CA ASN A 387 24.10 10.69 -14.30
C ASN A 387 25.62 10.57 -14.22
N HIS A 388 26.19 9.77 -15.11
CA HIS A 388 27.63 9.76 -15.33
C HIS A 388 27.96 10.83 -16.37
N ASP A 389 29.02 11.59 -16.16
CA ASP A 389 29.54 12.46 -17.20
C ASP A 389 30.09 11.64 -18.39
N SER A 390 30.44 12.30 -19.48
CA SER A 390 30.88 11.63 -20.71
C SER A 390 32.17 10.81 -20.53
N GLN A 391 32.98 11.13 -19.52
CA GLN A 391 34.21 10.42 -19.17
C GLN A 391 34.01 9.38 -18.05
N GLN A 392 32.82 9.35 -17.42
CA GLN A 392 32.45 8.57 -16.24
C GLN A 392 33.32 8.84 -15.00
N ASP A 393 34.02 9.97 -14.97
CA ASP A 393 34.84 10.37 -13.84
C ASP A 393 34.04 11.16 -12.80
N HIS A 394 32.90 11.74 -13.20
CA HIS A 394 31.95 12.39 -12.30
C HIS A 394 30.59 11.68 -12.33
N ILE A 395 29.98 11.62 -11.14
CA ILE A 395 28.58 11.24 -10.99
C ILE A 395 27.77 12.39 -10.41
N SER A 396 26.54 12.52 -10.89
CA SER A 396 25.51 13.36 -10.30
C SER A 396 24.37 12.47 -9.82
N VAL A 397 24.17 12.41 -8.52
CA VAL A 397 23.11 11.64 -7.87
C VAL A 397 21.96 12.59 -7.60
N MET A 398 20.75 12.31 -8.10
CA MET A 398 19.62 13.24 -7.96
C MET A 398 18.25 12.55 -7.90
N ILE A 399 17.26 13.19 -7.29
CA ILE A 399 15.85 12.75 -7.36
C ILE A 399 15.11 13.52 -8.45
N ASN A 400 14.36 12.81 -9.30
CA ASN A 400 13.67 13.42 -10.46
C ASN A 400 12.59 14.46 -10.14
N ARG A 401 12.04 14.47 -8.94
CA ARG A 401 10.98 15.40 -8.54
C ARG A 401 11.19 15.82 -7.10
N GLU A 402 10.64 16.98 -6.75
CA GLU A 402 10.66 17.42 -5.37
C GLU A 402 9.95 16.40 -4.46
N THR A 403 10.66 15.92 -3.45
CA THR A 403 10.09 15.18 -2.32
C THR A 403 9.71 16.19 -1.23
N GLN A 404 8.67 15.88 -0.45
CA GLN A 404 8.38 16.59 0.81
C GLN A 404 9.01 15.88 2.02
N ARG A 405 9.92 14.93 1.76
CA ARG A 405 10.50 14.07 2.77
C ARG A 405 11.61 14.82 3.48
N LYS A 406 11.60 14.73 4.81
CA LYS A 406 12.72 15.15 5.66
C LYS A 406 13.70 13.99 5.79
N ASP A 407 14.95 14.29 6.10
CA ASP A 407 15.98 13.30 6.45
C ASP A 407 16.38 12.34 5.32
N GLU A 408 16.26 12.78 4.07
CA GLU A 408 16.82 12.08 2.91
C GLU A 408 18.30 12.45 2.75
N ILE A 409 19.17 11.44 2.69
CA ILE A 409 20.62 11.62 2.57
C ILE A 409 21.14 10.72 1.45
N PHE A 410 21.95 11.30 0.56
CA PHE A 410 22.77 10.49 -0.35
C PHE A 410 24.12 10.24 0.30
N ILE A 411 24.59 9.00 0.17
CA ILE A 411 25.91 8.60 0.67
C ILE A 411 26.66 8.01 -0.50
N VAL A 412 27.79 8.62 -0.87
CA VAL A 412 28.68 8.10 -1.93
C VAL A 412 29.96 7.64 -1.28
N GLN A 413 30.29 6.36 -1.46
CA GLN A 413 31.51 5.77 -0.94
C GLN A 413 32.44 5.44 -2.10
N ILE A 414 33.69 5.88 -2.03
CA ILE A 414 34.69 5.71 -3.07
C ILE A 414 35.89 5.03 -2.45
N LYS A 415 36.34 3.93 -3.06
CA LYS A 415 37.49 3.17 -2.61
C LYS A 415 38.71 3.55 -3.43
N SER A 416 39.72 4.11 -2.79
CA SER A 416 41.00 4.38 -3.42
C SER A 416 41.72 3.09 -3.78
N ASN A 417 42.21 3.01 -5.02
CA ASN A 417 43.15 2.01 -5.48
C ASN A 417 44.57 2.22 -4.91
N ASP A 418 44.91 3.42 -4.41
CA ASP A 418 46.22 3.75 -3.84
C ASP A 418 46.11 3.96 -2.31
N ASN A 419 47.03 3.33 -1.57
CA ASN A 419 47.09 3.35 -0.10
C ASN A 419 47.48 4.73 0.47
N LYS A 420 47.94 5.67 -0.35
CA LYS A 420 48.48 6.97 0.10
C LYS A 420 47.78 8.20 -0.45
N GLN A 421 46.76 8.05 -1.30
CA GLN A 421 46.01 9.17 -1.84
C GLN A 421 44.70 9.38 -1.07
N THR A 422 44.60 10.51 -0.38
CA THR A 422 43.32 11.18 -0.21
C THR A 422 42.84 11.60 -1.60
N ILE A 423 41.64 11.15 -1.99
CA ILE A 423 41.02 11.60 -3.23
C ILE A 423 40.71 13.09 -3.04
N ASP A 424 41.34 13.96 -3.84
CA ASP A 424 40.96 15.36 -3.93
C ASP A 424 39.56 15.41 -4.53
N LEU A 425 38.56 15.39 -3.65
CA LEU A 425 37.17 15.36 -4.03
C LEU A 425 36.74 16.74 -4.47
N ALA A 426 36.64 16.94 -5.77
CA ALA A 426 35.80 17.99 -6.31
C ALA A 426 34.32 17.57 -6.13
N CYS A 427 33.78 17.81 -4.94
CA CYS A 427 32.33 17.75 -4.72
C CYS A 427 31.72 19.10 -5.05
N LYS A 428 30.58 19.10 -5.77
CA LYS A 428 29.75 20.29 -5.96
C LYS A 428 28.37 20.02 -5.36
N GLY A 429 27.81 21.03 -4.69
CA GLY A 429 26.50 20.96 -4.02
C GLY A 429 26.59 21.04 -2.50
N SER A 430 25.45 20.85 -1.83
CA SER A 430 25.32 20.90 -0.38
C SER A 430 25.85 19.61 0.26
N VAL A 431 27.16 19.51 0.48
CA VAL A 431 27.77 18.37 1.19
C VAL A 431 27.60 18.57 2.70
N TYR A 432 27.06 17.57 3.39
CA TYR A 432 26.92 17.56 4.84
C TYR A 432 28.26 17.26 5.53
N ALA A 433 28.95 16.21 5.07
CA ALA A 433 30.22 15.80 5.64
C ALA A 433 31.00 14.93 4.66
N ILE A 434 32.32 14.90 4.81
CA ILE A 434 33.23 13.98 4.13
C ILE A 434 34.06 13.29 5.18
N PHE A 435 34.10 11.97 5.15
CA PHE A 435 34.90 11.17 6.06
C PHE A 435 35.88 10.31 5.26
N HIS A 436 37.08 10.18 5.80
CA HIS A 436 38.11 9.31 5.24
C HIS A 436 38.44 8.26 6.30
N TYR A 437 38.23 6.99 5.96
CA TYR A 437 38.57 5.86 6.82
C TYR A 437 39.25 4.77 5.98
N ASP A 438 40.48 4.41 6.37
CA ASP A 438 41.35 3.53 5.58
C ASP A 438 41.45 4.00 4.11
N ARG A 439 40.97 3.20 3.15
CA ARG A 439 40.98 3.53 1.71
C ARG A 439 39.63 4.02 1.21
N ILE A 440 38.65 4.21 2.09
CA ILE A 440 37.30 4.60 1.72
C ILE A 440 37.11 6.07 2.05
N THR A 441 36.62 6.81 1.07
CA THR A 441 36.10 8.15 1.29
C THR A 441 34.59 8.13 1.17
N THR A 442 33.91 8.61 2.20
CA THR A 442 32.46 8.66 2.30
C THR A 442 31.99 10.11 2.25
N VAL A 443 31.21 10.44 1.22
CA VAL A 443 30.60 11.76 1.02
C VAL A 443 29.13 11.69 1.38
N TYR A 444 28.71 12.51 2.34
CA TYR A 444 27.31 12.68 2.72
C TYR A 444 26.76 13.92 2.03
N GLY A 445 25.81 13.73 1.12
CA GLY A 445 25.09 14.81 0.46
C GLY A 445 23.84 15.22 1.24
N LYS A 446 23.62 16.53 1.32
CA LYS A 446 22.37 17.17 1.73
C LYS A 446 21.62 17.56 0.46
N GLU A 447 20.28 17.57 0.53
CA GLU A 447 19.40 18.03 -0.54
C GLU A 447 19.30 17.07 -1.75
N LYS A 448 18.54 17.48 -2.77
CA LYS A 448 18.03 16.61 -3.86
C LYS A 448 19.08 16.23 -4.91
N GLN A 449 20.30 16.74 -4.81
CA GLN A 449 21.38 16.48 -5.76
C GLN A 449 22.74 16.48 -5.06
N LEU A 450 23.60 15.54 -5.46
CA LEU A 450 24.99 15.43 -5.01
C LEU A 450 25.89 15.14 -6.21
N ASP A 451 26.84 16.03 -6.49
CA ASP A 451 27.83 15.84 -7.54
C ASP A 451 29.18 15.43 -6.94
N VAL A 452 29.73 14.30 -7.37
CA VAL A 452 30.95 13.71 -6.81
C VAL A 452 31.90 13.29 -7.92
N PHE A 453 33.18 13.64 -7.79
CA PHE A 453 34.25 13.06 -8.59
C PHE A 453 34.59 11.67 -8.07
N VAL A 454 34.39 10.64 -8.88
CA VAL A 454 34.68 9.23 -8.56
C VAL A 454 35.87 8.70 -9.34
N GLY A 455 36.25 9.34 -10.45
CA GLY A 455 37.27 8.87 -11.37
C GLY A 455 37.01 7.42 -11.82
N LYS A 456 38.09 6.68 -12.04
CA LYS A 456 38.05 5.23 -12.36
C LYS A 456 38.03 4.32 -11.14
N GLN A 457 37.68 4.85 -9.98
CA GLN A 457 37.71 4.10 -8.73
C GLN A 457 36.45 3.24 -8.57
N PRO A 458 36.50 2.16 -7.80
CA PRO A 458 35.30 1.51 -7.31
C PRO A 458 34.51 2.45 -6.38
N TYR A 459 33.20 2.48 -6.52
CA TYR A 459 32.30 3.24 -5.66
C TYR A 459 30.93 2.58 -5.50
N ALA A 460 30.22 3.04 -4.48
CA ALA A 460 28.82 2.71 -4.23
C ALA A 460 28.04 3.99 -3.87
N VAL A 461 26.78 4.02 -4.26
CA VAL A 461 25.83 5.08 -3.96
C VAL A 461 24.70 4.50 -3.15
N TYR A 462 24.47 5.07 -1.98
CA TYR A 462 23.38 4.71 -1.10
C TYR A 462 22.40 5.86 -0.94
N TYR A 463 21.16 5.49 -0.70
CA TYR A 463 20.10 6.40 -0.28
C TYR A 463 19.66 6.00 1.11
N LYS A 464 19.77 6.94 2.05
CA LYS A 464 19.29 6.80 3.41
C LYS A 464 17.99 7.59 3.56
N TYR A 465 16.98 6.94 4.10
CA TYR A 465 15.72 7.56 4.47
C TYR A 465 15.20 6.93 5.77
N GLU A 466 14.84 7.77 6.72
CA GLU A 466 14.51 7.34 8.09
C GLU A 466 15.67 6.50 8.67
N GLN A 467 15.41 5.27 9.13
CA GLN A 467 16.45 4.37 9.65
C GLN A 467 16.94 3.36 8.60
N GLN A 468 16.51 3.50 7.34
CA GLN A 468 16.80 2.54 6.28
C GLN A 468 17.89 3.06 5.37
N LEU A 469 18.85 2.19 5.06
CA LEU A 469 19.92 2.43 4.09
C LEU A 469 19.74 1.47 2.92
N TRP A 470 19.75 2.00 1.71
CA TRP A 470 19.48 1.25 0.48
C TRP A 470 20.62 1.45 -0.52
N LEU A 471 21.19 0.36 -1.04
CA LEU A 471 22.16 0.44 -2.13
C LEU A 471 21.43 0.80 -3.44
N ILE A 472 21.79 1.93 -4.03
CA ILE A 472 21.18 2.41 -5.27
C ILE A 472 22.02 2.04 -6.49
N TYR A 473 23.34 2.03 -6.33
CA TYR A 473 24.25 1.71 -7.41
C TYR A 473 25.61 1.30 -6.90
N THR A 474 26.29 0.44 -7.66
CA THR A 474 27.71 0.21 -7.48
C THR A 474 28.34 -0.25 -8.79
N ASN A 475 29.63 0.06 -8.97
CA ASN A 475 30.48 -0.54 -10.00
C ASN A 475 31.48 -1.55 -9.39
N HIS A 476 31.23 -2.02 -8.16
CA HIS A 476 32.11 -2.88 -7.39
C HIS A 476 31.41 -4.21 -7.04
N ASN A 477 32.22 -5.24 -6.76
CA ASN A 477 31.73 -6.61 -6.56
C ASN A 477 31.22 -6.94 -5.15
N LYS A 478 31.35 -5.99 -4.22
CA LYS A 478 30.81 -6.12 -2.86
C LYS A 478 29.67 -5.11 -2.65
N PRO A 479 28.47 -5.57 -2.24
CA PRO A 479 27.35 -4.68 -1.86
C PRO A 479 27.66 -3.85 -0.60
N ASP A 480 28.49 -4.40 0.30
CA ASP A 480 28.86 -3.75 1.56
C ASP A 480 30.16 -2.95 1.35
N PHE A 481 30.02 -1.68 0.97
CA PHE A 481 31.10 -0.73 1.09
C PHE A 481 31.24 -0.37 2.58
N ASP A 482 31.94 -1.21 3.34
CA ASP A 482 32.26 -1.05 4.77
C ASP A 482 31.19 -0.37 5.65
N ASP A 483 30.33 -1.15 6.30
CA ASP A 483 29.29 -0.64 7.22
C ASP A 483 29.85 0.01 8.50
N SER A 484 31.17 0.00 8.74
CA SER A 484 31.78 0.60 9.93
C SER A 484 31.45 2.10 10.07
N HIS A 485 31.27 2.80 8.94
CA HIS A 485 30.86 4.20 8.91
C HIS A 485 29.47 4.44 9.50
N ILE A 486 28.56 3.46 9.41
CA ILE A 486 27.19 3.60 9.91
C ILE A 486 27.19 3.65 11.43
N LYS A 487 28.04 2.84 12.09
CA LYS A 487 28.15 2.79 13.55
C LYS A 487 28.94 3.94 14.14
N GLN A 488 29.94 4.46 13.42
CA GLN A 488 30.80 5.54 13.92
C GLN A 488 30.26 6.93 13.59
N HIS A 489 29.54 7.09 12.48
CA HIS A 489 29.14 8.42 11.98
C HIS A 489 27.68 8.77 12.30
N SER A 490 26.90 7.82 12.83
CA SER A 490 25.51 8.07 13.26
C SER A 490 25.40 9.15 14.35
N GLU A 491 26.46 9.35 15.14
CA GLU A 491 26.53 10.40 16.17
C GLU A 491 26.76 11.81 15.58
N PHE A 492 27.24 11.90 14.35
CA PHE A 492 27.64 13.16 13.71
C PHE A 492 26.64 13.63 12.65
N ILE A 493 25.57 12.87 12.40
CA ILE A 493 24.48 13.27 11.50
C ILE A 493 23.34 13.77 12.40
N PRO A 494 22.81 15.00 12.23
CA PRO A 494 21.83 15.56 13.13
C PRO A 494 20.53 14.80 12.94
N TYR A 495 20.00 14.25 14.02
CA TYR A 495 18.58 13.98 14.11
C TYR A 495 17.93 15.31 14.47
N ASP A 496 17.41 16.03 13.48
CA ASP A 496 16.62 17.26 13.71
C ASP A 496 15.18 16.93 14.13
#